data_AF-A0A971EGQ1-F1
#
_entry.id   AF-A0A971EGQ1-F1
#
_cell.length_a   1.000
_cell.length_b   1.000
_cell.length_c   1.000
_cell.angle_alpha   90.00
_cell.angle_beta   90.00
_cell.angle_gamma   90.00
#
_symmetry.space_group_name_H-M   'P 1'
#
loop_
_entity.id
_entity.type
_entity.pdbx_description
1 polymer ?
#
loop_
_entity_poly.entity_id
_entity_poly.type
_entity_poly.pdbx_seq_one_letter_code
_entity_poly.pdbx_strand_id
1 'polypeptide(L)'
;MRAVLRKIAGHVTLDAGEYERLLNYIEELRAGEGNSYRVFYENYGAILERDYGVCLSRFPVDRADLVEFIMANPATAAALQRGRLPLSSFPPRFRDYLRAEYGEFLEPERLRDILDWVSRGRVAEGGLPRAREGEPVLVYEAGNANKEWGLKQHFTRLARYPFITRLATVRYLTRNKAKIDRFKVQGDDLLAGIYTNREKSFYFLVYLTEAVPFKTENACRLLNLVFYG
;
A
#
# COMPACT_ATOMS: atom_id res chain seq x y z
N MET A 1 21.78 9.27 9.95
CA MET A 1 20.36 9.63 10.22
C MET A 1 20.17 10.80 11.20
N ARG A 2 20.90 10.88 12.32
CA ARG A 2 20.77 11.96 13.32
C ARG A 2 20.73 13.40 12.78
N ALA A 3 21.56 13.73 11.77
CA ALA A 3 21.57 15.06 11.16
C ALA A 3 20.26 15.37 10.40
N VAL A 4 19.75 14.39 9.64
CA VAL A 4 18.47 14.49 8.92
C VAL A 4 17.31 14.65 9.91
N LEU A 5 17.27 13.85 10.98
CA LEU A 5 16.22 13.98 12.02
C LEU A 5 16.25 15.33 12.73
N ARG A 6 17.45 15.89 12.98
CA ARG A 6 17.59 17.24 13.55
C ARG A 6 17.04 18.31 12.61
N LYS A 7 17.28 18.18 11.30
CA LYS A 7 16.67 19.08 10.29
C LYS A 7 15.15 18.98 10.29
N ILE A 8 14.60 17.76 10.33
CA ILE A 8 13.15 17.54 10.40
C ILE A 8 12.57 18.19 11.66
N ALA A 9 13.15 17.94 12.83
CA ALA A 9 12.71 18.56 14.08
C ALA A 9 12.80 20.09 14.08
N GLY A 10 13.77 20.65 13.34
CA GLY A 10 13.95 22.08 13.14
C GLY A 10 13.17 22.67 11.96
N HIS A 11 12.29 21.91 11.30
CA HIS A 11 11.51 22.34 10.13
C HIS A 11 12.37 22.83 8.96
N VAL A 12 13.58 22.27 8.81
CA VAL A 12 14.53 22.61 7.75
C VAL A 12 14.37 21.66 6.58
N THR A 13 14.09 22.20 5.39
CA THR A 13 13.94 21.43 4.15
C THR A 13 15.14 20.51 3.89
N LEU A 14 14.85 19.26 3.52
CA LEU A 14 15.84 18.26 3.16
C LEU A 14 16.21 18.39 1.67
N ASP A 15 17.48 18.16 1.35
CA ASP A 15 17.85 17.93 -0.05
C ASP A 15 17.36 16.55 -0.56
N ALA A 16 17.49 16.30 -1.86
CA ALA A 16 16.98 15.07 -2.48
C ALA A 16 17.62 13.79 -1.90
N GLY A 17 18.92 13.82 -1.59
CA GLY A 17 19.63 12.67 -1.03
C GLY A 17 19.29 12.46 0.45
N GLU A 18 19.08 13.54 1.21
CA GLU A 18 18.58 13.51 2.58
C GLU A 18 17.17 12.95 2.66
N TYR A 19 16.28 13.39 1.78
CA TYR A 19 14.92 12.91 1.69
C TYR A 19 14.86 11.42 1.33
N GLU A 20 15.69 10.97 0.38
CA GLU A 20 15.80 9.54 0.08
C GLU A 20 16.29 8.71 1.27
N ARG A 21 17.32 9.18 1.98
CA ARG A 21 17.80 8.51 3.21
C ARG A 21 16.71 8.46 4.29
N LEU A 22 15.89 9.49 4.42
CA LEU A 22 14.74 9.50 5.33
C LEU A 22 13.73 8.42 4.94
N LEU A 23 13.35 8.33 3.67
CA LEU A 23 12.38 7.34 3.20
C LEU A 23 12.89 5.90 3.41
N ASN A 24 14.17 5.64 3.11
CA ASN A 24 14.77 4.32 3.35
C ASN A 24 14.78 3.98 4.85
N TYR A 25 15.12 4.95 5.70
CA TYR A 25 15.10 4.76 7.15
C TYR A 25 13.69 4.46 7.69
N ILE A 26 12.65 5.11 7.15
CA ILE A 26 11.25 4.81 7.51
C ILE A 26 10.90 3.35 7.17
N GLU A 27 11.32 2.84 6.01
CA GLU A 27 11.07 1.46 5.63
C GLU A 27 11.88 0.46 6.48
N GLU A 28 13.13 0.78 6.83
CA GLU A 28 13.91 -0.01 7.80
C GLU A 28 13.21 -0.09 9.15
N LEU A 29 12.69 1.03 9.66
CA LEU A 29 11.93 1.06 10.90
C LEU A 29 10.66 0.22 10.84
N ARG A 30 9.97 0.18 9.70
CA ARG A 30 8.79 -0.65 9.48
C ARG A 30 9.10 -2.14 9.45
N ALA A 31 10.26 -2.52 8.92
CA ALA A 31 10.70 -3.91 8.85
C ALA A 31 11.24 -4.43 10.20
N GLY A 32 11.70 -3.54 11.08
CA GLY A 32 12.22 -3.88 12.41
C GLY A 32 11.14 -4.16 13.46
N GLU A 33 11.58 -4.40 14.69
CA GLU A 33 10.68 -4.59 15.84
C GLU A 33 9.90 -3.29 16.13
N GLY A 34 8.56 -3.37 16.10
CA GLY A 34 7.63 -2.23 15.94
C GLY A 34 7.71 -1.07 16.95
N ASN A 35 8.45 -1.22 18.06
CA ASN A 35 8.64 -0.14 19.03
C ASN A 35 9.38 1.06 18.44
N SER A 36 10.39 0.84 17.60
CA SER A 36 11.17 1.93 17.00
C SER A 36 10.35 2.73 15.98
N TYR A 37 9.49 2.05 15.20
CA TYR A 37 8.59 2.71 14.27
C TYR A 37 7.55 3.57 14.99
N ARG A 38 6.94 3.05 16.06
CA ARG A 38 5.95 3.79 16.84
C ARG A 38 6.53 5.08 17.41
N VAL A 39 7.69 5.00 18.07
CA VAL A 39 8.37 6.17 18.63
C VAL A 39 8.73 7.17 17.53
N PHE A 40 9.14 6.69 16.36
CA PHE A 40 9.39 7.56 15.21
C PHE A 40 8.12 8.27 14.72
N TYR A 41 7.02 7.52 14.56
CA TYR A 41 5.72 8.06 14.17
C TYR A 41 5.24 9.15 15.15
N GLU A 42 5.31 8.88 16.45
CA GLU A 42 4.86 9.83 17.49
C GLU A 42 5.67 11.13 17.49
N ASN A 43 6.98 11.05 17.24
CA ASN A 43 7.86 12.23 17.25
C ASN A 43 7.85 13.02 15.95
N TYR A 44 7.71 12.35 14.80
CA TYR A 44 7.95 12.97 13.49
C TYR A 44 6.75 12.90 12.54
N GLY A 45 5.74 12.07 12.79
CA GLY A 45 4.64 11.81 11.85
C GLY A 45 3.90 13.07 11.40
N ALA A 46 3.50 13.93 12.34
CA ALA A 46 2.82 15.19 12.02
C ALA A 46 3.72 16.19 11.28
N ILE A 47 5.02 16.23 11.61
CA ILE A 47 6.00 17.09 10.94
C ILE A 47 6.21 16.63 9.51
N LEU A 48 6.35 15.32 9.32
CA LEU A 48 6.54 14.68 8.03
C LEU A 48 5.33 14.89 7.11
N GLU A 49 4.11 14.80 7.63
CA GLU A 49 2.91 15.10 6.86
C GLU A 49 2.86 16.58 6.47
N ARG A 50 3.09 17.48 7.43
CA ARG A 50 2.95 18.93 7.21
C ARG A 50 4.02 19.51 6.30
N ASP A 51 5.28 19.17 6.54
CA ASP A 51 6.45 19.83 5.94
C ASP A 51 7.03 19.05 4.77
N TYR A 52 6.67 17.76 4.62
CA TYR A 52 7.21 16.87 3.58
C TYR A 52 6.12 16.07 2.84
N GLY A 53 4.84 16.16 3.26
CA GLY A 53 3.74 15.39 2.67
C GLY A 53 3.89 13.88 2.83
N VAL A 54 4.74 13.44 3.75
CA VAL A 54 4.94 12.03 4.05
C VAL A 54 3.94 11.65 5.12
N CYS A 55 2.82 11.07 4.68
CA CYS A 55 1.81 10.54 5.58
C CYS A 55 2.27 9.15 6.06
N LEU A 56 2.55 9.05 7.36
CA LEU A 56 2.87 7.78 8.00
C LEU A 56 1.60 7.17 8.59
N SER A 57 1.48 5.85 8.47
CA SER A 57 0.50 5.10 9.27
C SER A 57 1.00 5.02 10.71
N ARG A 58 0.07 4.98 11.66
CA ARG A 58 0.38 4.71 13.07
C ARG A 58 1.03 3.33 13.26
N PHE A 59 0.68 2.38 12.40
CA PHE A 59 1.15 1.00 12.47
C PHE A 59 2.04 0.68 11.25
N PRO A 60 3.06 -0.19 11.42
CA PRO A 60 3.93 -0.59 10.31
C PRO A 60 3.22 -1.45 9.26
N VAL A 61 2.09 -2.06 9.65
CA VAL A 61 1.17 -2.80 8.78
C VAL A 61 -0.18 -2.10 8.74
N ASP A 62 -0.91 -2.30 7.67
CA ASP A 62 -2.26 -1.77 7.48
C ASP A 62 -3.23 -2.84 6.95
N ARG A 63 -4.42 -2.40 6.51
CA ARG A 63 -5.45 -3.29 5.95
C ARG A 63 -4.96 -4.03 4.70
N ALA A 64 -4.11 -3.41 3.89
CA ALA A 64 -3.50 -4.02 2.71
C ALA A 64 -2.71 -5.27 3.09
N ASP A 65 -1.84 -5.13 4.09
CA ASP A 65 -1.00 -6.21 4.58
C ASP A 65 -1.86 -7.34 5.18
N LEU A 66 -2.98 -7.00 5.83
CA LEU A 66 -3.92 -7.99 6.37
C LEU A 66 -4.60 -8.78 5.26
N VAL A 67 -5.08 -8.10 4.20
CA VAL A 67 -5.67 -8.76 3.02
C VAL A 67 -4.65 -9.71 2.40
N GLU A 68 -3.43 -9.25 2.15
CA GLU A 68 -2.35 -10.06 1.61
C GLU A 68 -2.07 -11.30 2.49
N PHE A 69 -2.02 -11.12 3.81
CA PHE A 69 -1.83 -12.24 4.73
C PHE A 69 -2.96 -13.26 4.65
N ILE A 70 -4.23 -12.82 4.66
CA ILE A 70 -5.40 -13.72 4.57
C ILE A 70 -5.39 -14.48 3.24
N MET A 71 -5.04 -13.80 2.14
CA MET A 71 -4.89 -14.41 0.82
C MET A 71 -3.79 -15.47 0.77
N ALA A 72 -2.62 -15.17 1.33
CA ALA A 72 -1.49 -16.08 1.36
C ALA A 72 -1.68 -17.28 2.32
N ASN A 73 -2.67 -17.20 3.22
CA ASN A 73 -2.94 -18.22 4.23
C ASN A 73 -4.40 -18.71 4.14
N PRO A 74 -4.74 -19.57 3.16
CA PRO A 74 -6.11 -20.06 2.97
C PRO A 74 -6.72 -20.73 4.21
N ALA A 75 -5.88 -21.35 5.05
CA ALA A 75 -6.31 -21.93 6.32
C ALA A 75 -6.85 -20.87 7.29
N THR A 76 -6.20 -19.69 7.36
CA THR A 76 -6.67 -18.55 8.16
C THR A 76 -7.99 -18.01 7.62
N ALA A 77 -8.11 -17.88 6.30
CA ALA A 77 -9.35 -17.44 5.67
C ALA A 77 -10.52 -18.40 5.97
N ALA A 78 -10.28 -19.72 5.82
CA ALA A 78 -11.27 -20.75 6.14
C ALA A 78 -11.64 -20.76 7.63
N ALA A 79 -10.69 -20.49 8.52
CA ALA A 79 -10.96 -20.41 9.95
C ALA A 79 -11.79 -19.17 10.31
N LEU A 80 -11.47 -18.00 9.73
CA LEU A 80 -12.29 -16.78 9.86
C LEU A 80 -13.73 -16.99 9.36
N GLN A 81 -13.90 -17.69 8.24
CA GLN A 81 -15.25 -18.00 7.73
C GLN A 81 -16.09 -18.87 8.68
N ARG A 82 -15.45 -19.66 9.54
CA ARG A 82 -16.14 -20.50 10.54
C ARG A 82 -16.42 -19.76 11.85
N GLY A 83 -15.79 -18.61 12.09
CA GLY A 83 -15.98 -17.81 13.27
C GLY A 83 -14.80 -16.90 13.58
N ARG A 84 -14.91 -16.17 14.69
CA ARG A 84 -13.89 -15.22 15.12
C ARG A 84 -12.56 -15.88 15.45
N LEU A 85 -11.47 -15.18 15.16
CA LEU A 85 -10.12 -15.62 15.51
C LEU A 85 -9.50 -14.73 16.59
N PRO A 86 -8.78 -15.30 17.57
CA PRO A 86 -7.98 -14.52 18.49
C PRO A 86 -6.78 -13.88 17.75
N LEU A 87 -6.30 -12.73 18.24
CA LEU A 87 -5.13 -12.07 17.63
C LEU A 87 -3.85 -12.92 17.66
N SER A 88 -3.77 -13.92 18.55
CA SER A 88 -2.68 -14.88 18.61
C SER A 88 -2.57 -15.76 17.35
N SER A 89 -3.65 -15.89 16.57
CA SER A 89 -3.67 -16.60 15.28
C SER A 89 -2.98 -15.81 14.16
N PHE A 90 -2.61 -14.54 14.40
CA PHE A 90 -1.95 -13.69 13.43
C PHE A 90 -0.46 -13.49 13.79
N PRO A 91 0.41 -13.27 12.79
CA PRO A 91 1.81 -12.94 13.02
C PRO A 91 1.96 -11.76 13.98
N PRO A 92 2.98 -11.75 14.87
CA PRO A 92 3.14 -10.69 15.88
C PRO A 92 3.07 -9.26 15.33
N ARG A 93 3.59 -9.04 14.11
CA ARG A 93 3.55 -7.73 13.43
C ARG A 93 2.15 -7.13 13.24
N PHE A 94 1.11 -7.97 13.20
CA PHE A 94 -0.28 -7.53 13.04
C PHE A 94 -0.98 -7.22 14.36
N ARG A 95 -0.47 -7.67 15.51
CA ARG A 95 -1.23 -7.68 16.76
C ARG A 95 -1.67 -6.28 17.20
N ASP A 96 -0.78 -5.30 17.14
CA ASP A 96 -1.11 -3.94 17.58
C ASP A 96 -2.10 -3.25 16.64
N TYR A 97 -1.90 -3.42 15.33
CA TYR A 97 -2.84 -2.96 14.31
C TYR A 97 -4.22 -3.60 14.49
N LEU A 98 -4.27 -4.93 14.58
CA LEU A 98 -5.52 -5.67 14.71
C LEU A 98 -6.25 -5.34 16.00
N ARG A 99 -5.52 -5.21 17.11
CA ARG A 99 -6.10 -4.80 18.40
C ARG A 99 -6.73 -3.42 18.32
N ALA A 100 -6.03 -2.47 17.70
CA ALA A 100 -6.50 -1.11 17.60
C ALA A 100 -7.74 -0.96 16.69
N GLU A 101 -7.75 -1.66 15.55
CA GLU A 101 -8.82 -1.53 14.56
C GLU A 101 -10.01 -2.49 14.80
N TYR A 102 -9.75 -3.69 15.34
CA TYR A 102 -10.74 -4.76 15.43
C TYR A 102 -11.00 -5.28 16.87
N GLY A 103 -10.12 -4.96 17.83
CA GLY A 103 -10.21 -5.45 19.21
C GLY A 103 -9.46 -6.77 19.44
N GLU A 104 -9.74 -7.48 20.52
CA GLU A 104 -9.02 -8.72 20.91
C GLU A 104 -9.36 -9.95 20.06
N PHE A 105 -10.43 -9.85 19.26
CA PHE A 105 -10.85 -10.90 18.34
C PHE A 105 -11.17 -10.28 16.98
N LEU A 106 -10.80 -10.98 15.93
CA LEU A 106 -11.15 -10.61 14.57
C LEU A 106 -12.45 -11.31 14.19
N GLU A 107 -13.54 -10.56 14.23
CA GLU A 107 -14.89 -11.03 13.87
C GLU A 107 -15.02 -11.09 12.32
N PRO A 108 -15.55 -12.18 11.76
CA PRO A 108 -15.69 -12.33 10.30
C PRO A 108 -16.53 -11.24 9.64
N GLU A 109 -17.52 -10.72 10.34
CA GLU A 109 -18.39 -9.65 9.84
C GLU A 109 -17.60 -8.37 9.52
N ARG A 110 -16.52 -8.10 10.27
CA ARG A 110 -15.65 -6.94 10.04
C ARG A 110 -14.75 -7.08 8.82
N LEU A 111 -14.60 -8.31 8.32
CA LEU A 111 -13.83 -8.62 7.11
C LEU A 111 -14.71 -9.24 6.03
N ARG A 112 -16.04 -9.03 6.09
CA ARG A 112 -16.98 -9.72 5.19
C ARG A 112 -16.65 -9.48 3.73
N ASP A 113 -16.26 -8.27 3.35
CA ASP A 113 -15.86 -7.95 1.99
C ASP A 113 -14.62 -8.72 1.52
N ILE A 114 -13.63 -8.88 2.39
CA ILE A 114 -12.42 -9.66 2.15
C ILE A 114 -12.76 -11.15 2.11
N LEU A 115 -13.54 -11.65 3.07
CA LEU A 115 -13.93 -13.05 3.18
C LEU A 115 -14.87 -13.47 2.05
N ASP A 116 -15.77 -12.61 1.60
CA ASP A 116 -16.60 -12.79 0.40
C ASP A 116 -15.72 -12.91 -0.83
N TRP A 117 -14.71 -12.04 -0.95
CA TRP A 117 -13.79 -12.07 -2.07
C TRP A 117 -12.95 -13.36 -2.10
N VAL A 118 -12.50 -13.84 -0.94
CA VAL A 118 -11.77 -15.12 -0.82
C VAL A 118 -12.69 -16.33 -0.99
N SER A 119 -13.90 -16.33 -0.43
CA SER A 119 -14.86 -17.44 -0.45
C SER A 119 -15.51 -17.68 -1.80
N ARG A 120 -15.73 -16.63 -2.60
CA ARG A 120 -16.39 -16.73 -3.91
C ARG A 120 -15.61 -17.50 -4.97
N GLY A 121 -14.48 -18.14 -4.65
CA GLY A 121 -13.82 -19.10 -5.54
C GLY A 121 -13.35 -18.54 -6.89
N ARG A 122 -13.47 -17.23 -7.16
CA ARG A 122 -12.96 -16.61 -8.40
C ARG A 122 -11.44 -16.44 -8.39
N VAL A 123 -10.82 -16.63 -7.23
CA VAL A 123 -9.37 -16.89 -7.11
C VAL A 123 -9.07 -18.39 -7.31
N ALA A 124 -10.03 -19.30 -7.14
CA ALA A 124 -9.85 -20.74 -7.28
C ALA A 124 -10.01 -21.26 -8.73
N GLU A 125 -10.79 -20.60 -9.59
CA GLU A 125 -10.83 -20.95 -11.04
C GLU A 125 -9.87 -20.11 -11.90
N GLY A 126 -9.38 -18.98 -11.37
CA GLY A 126 -8.58 -18.04 -12.15
C GLY A 126 -7.40 -17.40 -11.44
N GLY A 127 -7.49 -17.13 -10.14
CA GLY A 127 -6.37 -16.57 -9.38
C GLY A 127 -6.11 -15.08 -9.62
N LEU A 128 -5.07 -14.59 -8.94
CA LEU A 128 -4.38 -13.34 -9.29
C LEU A 128 -3.41 -13.59 -10.45
N PRO A 129 -2.90 -12.53 -11.11
CA PRO A 129 -1.76 -12.69 -11.99
C PRO A 129 -0.57 -13.30 -11.21
N ARG A 130 0.25 -14.08 -11.89
CA ARG A 130 1.41 -14.77 -11.33
C ARG A 130 2.39 -13.80 -10.70
N ALA A 131 3.22 -14.27 -9.78
CA ALA A 131 4.32 -13.46 -9.27
C ALA A 131 5.31 -13.11 -10.39
N ARG A 132 5.87 -11.90 -10.34
CA ARG A 132 6.96 -11.44 -11.19
C ARG A 132 8.26 -12.11 -10.78
N GLU A 133 9.19 -12.24 -11.73
CA GLU A 133 10.51 -12.86 -11.50
C GLU A 133 11.59 -11.85 -11.08
N GLY A 134 11.30 -10.54 -11.06
CA GLY A 134 12.27 -9.49 -10.74
C GLY A 134 11.66 -8.26 -10.07
N GLU A 135 12.45 -7.22 -9.86
CA GLU A 135 11.96 -5.98 -9.25
C GLU A 135 11.03 -5.20 -10.18
N PRO A 136 10.02 -4.49 -9.64
CA PRO A 136 9.08 -3.73 -10.44
C PRO A 136 9.73 -2.44 -10.95
N VAL A 137 9.43 -2.08 -12.19
CA VAL A 137 9.97 -0.87 -12.81
C VAL A 137 9.10 0.34 -12.47
N LEU A 138 9.69 1.37 -11.84
CA LEU A 138 9.00 2.60 -11.47
C LEU A 138 9.39 3.74 -12.41
N VAL A 139 8.45 4.22 -13.22
CA VAL A 139 8.66 5.29 -14.19
C VAL A 139 7.88 6.53 -13.76
N TYR A 140 8.63 7.61 -13.52
CA TYR A 140 8.09 8.91 -13.10
C TYR A 140 8.21 9.92 -14.24
N GLU A 141 7.25 10.83 -14.33
CA GLU A 141 7.24 11.92 -15.30
C GLU A 141 8.45 12.84 -15.05
N ALA A 142 9.19 13.16 -16.11
CA ALA A 142 10.50 13.83 -16.04
C ALA A 142 11.61 13.05 -15.29
N GLY A 143 11.44 11.75 -15.03
CA GLY A 143 12.47 10.90 -14.43
C GLY A 143 12.76 11.17 -12.95
N ASN A 144 11.97 12.00 -12.27
CA ASN A 144 12.23 12.40 -10.89
C ASN A 144 11.16 11.84 -9.94
N ALA A 145 11.52 10.78 -9.21
CA ALA A 145 10.65 10.13 -8.22
C ALA A 145 10.24 11.03 -7.05
N ASN A 146 11.03 12.06 -6.74
CA ASN A 146 10.81 12.95 -5.60
C ASN A 146 10.14 14.27 -6.01
N LYS A 147 9.85 14.47 -7.31
CA LYS A 147 9.19 15.69 -7.80
C LYS A 147 7.80 15.86 -7.19
N GLU A 148 7.08 14.75 -7.00
CA GLU A 148 5.68 14.75 -6.61
C GLU A 148 5.49 14.11 -5.24
N TRP A 149 4.92 14.89 -4.32
CA TRP A 149 4.81 14.52 -2.92
C TRP A 149 3.92 13.29 -2.74
N GLY A 150 4.44 12.31 -1.98
CA GLY A 150 3.79 11.03 -1.69
C GLY A 150 3.71 10.04 -2.86
N LEU A 151 4.03 10.44 -4.11
CA LEU A 151 3.92 9.56 -5.28
C LEU A 151 4.90 8.39 -5.22
N LYS A 152 6.17 8.63 -4.85
CA LYS A 152 7.18 7.57 -4.64
C LYS A 152 6.67 6.55 -3.63
N GLN A 153 6.15 7.01 -2.49
CA GLN A 153 5.61 6.14 -1.45
C GLN A 153 4.39 5.34 -1.93
N HIS A 154 3.48 5.97 -2.68
CA HIS A 154 2.33 5.29 -3.27
C HIS A 154 2.78 4.20 -4.26
N PHE A 155 3.75 4.49 -5.13
CA PHE A 155 4.32 3.52 -6.05
C PHE A 155 5.08 2.41 -5.33
N THR A 156 5.84 2.71 -4.27
CA THR A 156 6.49 1.71 -3.44
C THR A 156 5.50 0.77 -2.78
N ARG A 157 4.34 1.28 -2.31
CA ARG A 157 3.27 0.43 -1.76
C ARG A 157 2.66 -0.48 -2.83
N LEU A 158 2.38 0.06 -4.03
CA LEU A 158 1.90 -0.75 -5.16
C LEU A 158 2.94 -1.78 -5.61
N ALA A 159 4.22 -1.43 -5.62
CA ALA A 159 5.31 -2.31 -6.02
C ALA A 159 5.44 -3.57 -5.13
N ARG A 160 4.86 -3.58 -3.92
CA ARG A 160 4.85 -4.75 -3.04
C ARG A 160 4.02 -5.91 -3.61
N TYR A 161 3.02 -5.63 -4.45
CA TYR A 161 2.21 -6.70 -5.05
C TYR A 161 3.03 -7.49 -6.07
N PRO A 162 3.21 -8.80 -5.87
CA PRO A 162 4.12 -9.61 -6.69
C PRO A 162 3.68 -9.68 -8.15
N PHE A 163 2.42 -9.42 -8.44
CA PHE A 163 1.87 -9.42 -9.80
C PHE A 163 2.05 -8.09 -10.56
N ILE A 164 2.59 -7.04 -9.94
CA ILE A 164 2.85 -5.74 -10.60
C ILE A 164 4.27 -5.73 -11.15
N THR A 165 4.42 -5.53 -12.47
CA THR A 165 5.72 -5.49 -13.17
C THR A 165 6.23 -4.07 -13.39
N ARG A 166 5.32 -3.11 -13.61
CA ARG A 166 5.69 -1.72 -13.88
C ARG A 166 4.61 -0.75 -13.42
N LEU A 167 5.05 0.40 -12.90
CA LEU A 167 4.22 1.55 -12.59
C LEU A 167 4.72 2.75 -13.39
N ALA A 168 3.83 3.44 -14.10
CA ALA A 168 4.21 4.55 -14.95
C ALA A 168 3.24 5.72 -14.81
N THR A 169 3.73 6.89 -14.38
CA THR A 169 2.94 8.13 -14.51
C THR A 169 2.84 8.52 -15.97
N VAL A 170 1.64 8.89 -16.41
CA VAL A 170 1.37 9.25 -17.80
C VAL A 170 1.10 10.74 -17.97
N ARG A 171 0.31 11.34 -17.07
CA ARG A 171 -0.02 12.77 -17.14
C ARG A 171 -0.53 13.33 -15.82
N TYR A 172 -0.34 14.63 -15.66
CA TYR A 172 -1.07 15.45 -14.71
C TYR A 172 -2.54 15.64 -15.14
N LEU A 173 -3.47 15.56 -14.20
CA LEU A 173 -4.85 15.99 -14.43
C LEU A 173 -4.92 17.51 -14.18
N THR A 174 -4.89 18.28 -15.26
CA THR A 174 -4.55 19.71 -15.27
C THR A 174 -5.68 20.67 -14.88
N ARG A 175 -6.92 20.20 -14.67
CA ARG A 175 -8.06 21.11 -14.47
C ARG A 175 -8.91 20.88 -13.24
N ASN A 176 -8.87 19.70 -12.61
CA ASN A 176 -9.54 19.41 -11.35
C ASN A 176 -8.89 18.20 -10.69
N LYS A 177 -8.81 18.20 -9.35
CA LYS A 177 -8.52 16.97 -8.61
C LYS A 177 -9.60 15.94 -8.93
N ALA A 178 -9.21 14.69 -9.06
CA ALA A 178 -10.17 13.61 -9.18
C ALA A 178 -11.06 13.59 -7.94
N LYS A 179 -12.37 13.44 -8.14
CA LYS A 179 -13.33 13.34 -7.04
C LYS A 179 -13.17 12.03 -6.24
N ILE A 180 -12.67 10.99 -6.91
CA ILE A 180 -12.49 9.64 -6.36
C ILE A 180 -11.26 9.03 -7.02
N ASP A 181 -10.31 8.59 -6.19
CA ASP A 181 -9.19 7.77 -6.61
C ASP A 181 -9.67 6.31 -6.74
N ARG A 182 -9.33 5.65 -7.86
CA ARG A 182 -9.69 4.25 -8.13
C ARG A 182 -8.79 3.62 -9.18
N PHE A 183 -8.67 2.30 -9.14
CA PHE A 183 -8.14 1.50 -10.23
C PHE A 183 -9.24 1.14 -11.23
N LYS A 184 -8.88 1.08 -12.51
CA LYS A 184 -9.75 0.62 -13.60
C LYS A 184 -8.98 -0.30 -14.51
N VAL A 185 -9.65 -1.32 -15.04
CA VAL A 185 -9.11 -2.13 -16.13
C VAL A 185 -9.00 -1.28 -17.40
N GLN A 186 -7.86 -1.34 -18.08
CA GLN A 186 -7.60 -0.68 -19.37
C GLN A 186 -7.31 -1.69 -20.48
N GLY A 187 -6.75 -2.85 -20.12
CA GLY A 187 -6.42 -3.93 -21.05
C GLY A 187 -6.22 -5.24 -20.29
N ASP A 188 -5.77 -6.27 -20.99
CA ASP A 188 -5.72 -7.63 -20.47
C ASP A 188 -4.64 -7.86 -19.42
N ASP A 189 -3.64 -6.98 -19.34
CA ASP A 189 -2.55 -6.94 -18.35
C ASP A 189 -2.36 -5.53 -17.75
N LEU A 190 -3.33 -4.63 -17.95
CA LEU A 190 -3.14 -3.21 -17.72
C LEU A 190 -4.28 -2.61 -16.91
N LEU A 191 -3.90 -1.92 -15.83
CA LEU A 191 -4.79 -1.07 -15.05
C LEU A 191 -4.40 0.39 -15.18
N ALA A 192 -5.38 1.27 -15.09
CA ALA A 192 -5.21 2.68 -14.83
C ALA A 192 -5.51 2.99 -13.36
N GLY A 193 -4.68 3.83 -12.75
CA GLY A 193 -4.90 4.37 -11.41
C GLY A 193 -4.95 5.89 -11.43
N ILE A 194 -5.59 6.44 -10.40
CA ILE A 194 -5.51 7.86 -10.07
C ILE A 194 -4.98 7.98 -8.66
N TYR A 195 -3.94 8.78 -8.48
CA TYR A 195 -3.44 9.17 -7.17
C TYR A 195 -3.65 10.66 -7.01
N THR A 196 -4.24 11.10 -5.90
CA THR A 196 -4.46 12.52 -5.61
C THR A 196 -3.67 12.93 -4.37
N ASN A 197 -2.82 13.94 -4.51
CA ASN A 197 -2.13 14.55 -3.38
C ASN A 197 -2.74 15.92 -3.00
N ARG A 198 -2.07 16.65 -2.10
CA ARG A 198 -2.52 17.98 -1.64
C ARG A 198 -2.61 19.02 -2.77
N GLU A 199 -1.90 18.85 -3.87
CA GLU A 199 -1.83 19.84 -4.95
C GLU A 199 -2.62 19.42 -6.19
N LYS A 200 -2.47 18.16 -6.61
CA LYS A 200 -2.94 17.70 -7.93
C LYS A 200 -3.25 16.21 -7.94
N SER A 201 -3.87 15.76 -9.03
CA SER A 201 -4.12 14.34 -9.30
C SER A 201 -3.27 13.85 -10.47
N PHE A 202 -2.82 12.61 -10.37
CA PHE A 202 -1.91 11.94 -11.28
C PHE A 202 -2.60 10.75 -11.90
N TYR A 203 -2.57 10.68 -13.23
CA TYR A 203 -2.97 9.49 -13.95
C TYR A 203 -1.74 8.61 -14.16
N PHE A 204 -1.83 7.36 -13.75
CA PHE A 204 -0.76 6.38 -13.90
C PHE A 204 -1.28 5.03 -14.38
N LEU A 205 -0.37 4.23 -14.91
CA LEU A 205 -0.61 2.88 -15.39
C LEU A 205 0.06 1.87 -14.46
N VAL A 206 -0.59 0.74 -14.29
CA VAL A 206 -0.12 -0.44 -13.55
C VAL A 206 -0.10 -1.62 -14.51
N TYR A 207 1.09 -2.10 -14.82
CA TYR A 207 1.29 -3.27 -15.66
C TYR A 207 1.38 -4.52 -14.79
N LEU A 208 0.73 -5.59 -15.25
CA LEU A 208 0.65 -6.87 -14.58
C LEU A 208 1.58 -7.89 -15.25
N THR A 209 1.73 -9.07 -14.64
CA THR A 209 2.65 -10.13 -15.10
C THR A 209 2.11 -11.02 -16.22
N GLU A 210 0.81 -10.97 -16.50
CA GLU A 210 0.17 -11.76 -17.53
C GLU A 210 -1.07 -11.07 -18.10
N ALA A 211 -1.28 -11.23 -19.41
CA ALA A 211 -2.42 -10.73 -20.15
C ALA A 211 -3.58 -11.73 -20.08
N VAL A 212 -4.26 -11.74 -18.94
CA VAL A 212 -5.40 -12.62 -18.68
C VAL A 212 -6.55 -11.79 -18.11
N PRO A 213 -7.60 -11.49 -18.91
CA PRO A 213 -8.63 -10.51 -18.56
C PRO A 213 -9.25 -10.70 -17.17
N PHE A 214 -9.62 -11.95 -16.83
CA PHE A 214 -10.24 -12.24 -15.54
C PHE A 214 -9.28 -12.08 -14.35
N LYS A 215 -7.97 -12.38 -14.52
CA LYS A 215 -6.95 -12.14 -13.49
C LYS A 215 -6.71 -10.65 -13.30
N THR A 216 -6.77 -9.89 -14.39
CA THR A 216 -6.65 -8.43 -14.38
C THR A 216 -7.82 -7.76 -13.68
N GLU A 217 -9.05 -8.25 -13.89
CA GLU A 217 -10.19 -7.83 -13.08
C GLU A 217 -9.99 -8.15 -11.60
N ASN A 218 -9.49 -9.34 -11.27
CA ASN A 218 -9.24 -9.73 -9.89
C ASN A 218 -8.19 -8.83 -9.23
N ALA A 219 -7.09 -8.52 -9.93
CA ALA A 219 -6.08 -7.58 -9.46
C ALA A 219 -6.67 -6.18 -9.27
N CYS A 220 -7.49 -5.69 -10.21
CA CYS A 220 -8.16 -4.40 -10.11
C CYS A 220 -9.08 -4.30 -8.89
N ARG A 221 -9.87 -5.36 -8.63
CA ARG A 221 -10.75 -5.41 -7.45
C ARG A 221 -9.94 -5.45 -6.16
N LEU A 222 -8.90 -6.27 -6.09
CA LEU A 222 -8.01 -6.34 -4.93
C LEU A 222 -7.37 -4.98 -4.64
N LEU A 223 -6.80 -4.32 -5.64
CA LEU A 223 -6.16 -3.02 -5.45
C LEU A 223 -7.18 -1.94 -5.04
N ASN A 224 -8.40 -1.95 -5.59
CA ASN A 224 -9.43 -1.03 -5.13
C ASN A 224 -9.86 -1.30 -3.68
N LEU A 225 -10.02 -2.57 -3.30
CA LEU A 225 -10.35 -2.97 -1.92
C LEU A 225 -9.27 -2.52 -0.93
N VAL A 226 -8.00 -2.67 -1.32
CA VAL A 226 -6.86 -2.33 -0.49
C VAL A 226 -6.70 -0.80 -0.33
N PHE A 227 -6.73 -0.07 -1.44
CA PHE A 227 -6.31 1.34 -1.45
C PHE A 227 -7.47 2.32 -1.28
N TYR A 228 -8.70 1.93 -1.60
CA TYR A 228 -9.86 2.82 -1.67
C TYR A 228 -11.14 2.25 -1.06
N GLY A 229 -11.10 1.03 -0.52
CA GLY A 229 -12.24 0.33 0.07
C GLY A 229 -12.22 0.31 1.59
#